data_AF-A0A7X8ZBE4-F1
#
_entry.id   AF-A0A7X8ZBE4-F1
#
_cell.length_a   1.000
_cell.length_b   1.000
_cell.length_c   1.000
_cell.angle_alpha   90.00
_cell.angle_beta   90.00
_cell.angle_gamma   90.00
#
_symmetry.space_group_name_H-M   'P 1'
#
loop_
_entity.id
_entity.type
_entity.pdbx_description
1 polymer ?
#
loop_
_entity_poly.entity_id
_entity_poly.type
_entity_poly.pdbx_seq_one_letter_code
_entity_poly.pdbx_strand_id
1 'polypeptide(L)'
;MKPKQIVTSALLTALSLLIPITFGGYLKIYIPPFSATLASHVPSMISMLVSSAAAVMVGLSSSLGFLLMLGPAVAARAFIHVFFGLAGAVLIKKGLSFQKALIVVAPIHALGEALIVLPLGFDLYTAFIVVGIGTLLHHLIDSALSVGLVKVLSAGLSLSGKNL
;
A
#
# COMPACT_ATOMS: atom_id res chain seq x y z
N MET A 1 19.91 4.41 6.93
CA MET A 1 18.85 5.43 6.75
C MET A 1 19.22 6.65 7.58
N LYS A 2 18.90 7.87 7.12
CA LYS A 2 19.09 9.11 7.89
C LYS A 2 18.02 9.23 8.99
N PRO A 3 18.24 9.99 10.09
CA PRO A 3 17.28 10.13 11.19
C PRO A 3 15.86 10.53 10.73
N LYS A 4 15.75 11.50 9.82
CA LYS A 4 14.46 11.91 9.23
C LYS A 4 13.73 10.75 8.55
N GLN A 5 14.44 9.90 7.80
CA GLN A 5 13.84 8.74 7.15
C GLN A 5 13.34 7.73 8.17
N ILE A 6 14.06 7.53 9.29
CA ILE A 6 13.64 6.62 10.36
C ILE A 6 12.32 7.11 10.98
N VAL A 7 12.25 8.40 11.35
CA VAL A 7 11.04 8.99 11.95
C VAL A 7 9.86 8.92 10.98
N THR A 8 10.04 9.32 9.72
CA THR A 8 8.97 9.23 8.72
C THR A 8 8.53 7.78 8.50
N SER A 9 9.46 6.83 8.45
CA SER A 9 9.14 5.41 8.30
C SER A 9 8.35 4.88 9.49
N ALA A 10 8.71 5.25 10.71
CA ALA A 10 7.99 4.85 11.93
C ALA A 10 6.54 5.35 11.91
N LEU A 11 6.32 6.62 11.53
CA LEU A 11 4.97 7.19 11.40
C LEU A 11 4.15 6.47 10.33
N LEU A 12 4.72 6.23 9.15
CA LEU A 12 4.02 5.50 8.06
C LEU A 12 3.74 4.05 8.45
N THR A 13 4.65 3.41 9.18
CA THR A 13 4.47 2.05 9.69
C THR A 13 3.31 2.00 10.66
N ALA A 14 3.27 2.92 11.63
CA ALA A 14 2.16 3.03 12.58
C ALA A 14 0.82 3.28 11.88
N LEU A 15 0.76 4.19 10.90
CA LEU A 15 -0.45 4.44 10.12
C LEU A 15 -0.88 3.20 9.32
N SER A 16 0.07 2.49 8.72
CA SER A 16 -0.22 1.27 7.95
C SER A 16 -0.76 0.13 8.80
N LEU A 17 -0.36 0.06 10.07
CA LEU A 17 -0.95 -0.86 11.05
C LEU A 17 -2.37 -0.42 11.45
N LEU A 18 -2.53 0.86 11.78
CA LEU A 18 -3.75 1.40 12.37
C LEU A 18 -4.90 1.52 11.38
N ILE A 19 -4.65 1.84 10.11
CA ILE A 19 -5.73 2.01 9.13
C ILE A 19 -6.54 0.72 8.96
N PRO A 20 -5.96 -0.46 8.71
CA PRO A 20 -6.73 -1.71 8.68
C PRO A 20 -7.51 -1.96 9.98
N ILE A 21 -6.90 -1.75 11.14
CA ILE A 21 -7.52 -2.02 12.45
C ILE A 21 -8.71 -1.08 12.71
N THR A 22 -8.56 0.19 12.40
CA THR A 22 -9.59 1.21 12.67
C THR A 22 -10.63 1.26 11.56
N PHE A 23 -10.22 1.34 10.30
CA PHE A 23 -11.12 1.52 9.16
C PHE A 23 -11.69 0.20 8.66
N GLY A 24 -11.00 -0.94 8.88
CA GLY A 24 -11.46 -2.25 8.42
C GLY A 24 -12.76 -2.73 9.07
N GLY A 25 -13.27 -2.05 10.10
CA GLY A 25 -14.61 -2.34 10.64
C GLY A 25 -15.77 -1.75 9.83
N TYR A 26 -15.60 -0.55 9.27
CA TYR A 26 -16.72 0.26 8.74
C TYR A 26 -16.42 1.07 7.47
N LEU A 27 -15.15 1.29 7.13
CA LEU A 27 -14.69 1.95 5.90
C LEU A 27 -14.00 0.96 4.96
N LYS A 28 -14.66 -0.17 4.71
CA LYS A 28 -14.21 -1.17 3.73
C LYS A 28 -15.32 -1.61 2.80
N ILE A 29 -14.94 -2.00 1.59
CA ILE A 29 -15.74 -2.91 0.76
C ILE A 29 -15.22 -4.32 1.05
N TYR A 30 -16.11 -5.26 1.37
CA TYR A 30 -15.72 -6.62 1.75
C TYR A 30 -16.55 -7.66 1.00
N ILE A 31 -15.87 -8.38 0.10
CA ILE A 31 -16.42 -9.48 -0.70
C ILE A 31 -15.37 -10.60 -0.61
N PRO A 32 -15.41 -11.47 0.41
CA PRO A 32 -14.30 -12.38 0.71
C PRO A 32 -13.83 -13.21 -0.50
N PRO A 33 -12.52 -13.41 -0.68
CA PRO A 33 -11.42 -12.93 0.16
C PRO A 33 -10.99 -11.50 -0.18
N PHE A 34 -11.67 -10.81 -1.11
CA PHE A 34 -11.41 -9.42 -1.45
C PHE A 34 -11.85 -8.47 -0.32
N SER A 35 -11.00 -7.50 -0.05
CA SER A 35 -11.25 -6.40 0.87
C SER A 35 -10.55 -5.16 0.32
N ALA A 36 -11.26 -4.03 0.31
CA ALA A 36 -10.72 -2.71 0.03
C ALA A 36 -11.04 -1.79 1.20
N THR A 37 -10.09 -1.68 2.14
CA THR A 37 -10.15 -0.70 3.23
C THR A 37 -9.66 0.64 2.72
N LEU A 38 -10.46 1.69 2.89
CA LEU A 38 -10.16 3.03 2.38
C LEU A 38 -8.78 3.51 2.85
N ALA A 39 -7.95 4.00 1.92
CA ALA A 39 -6.62 4.55 2.17
C ALA A 39 -5.57 3.57 2.77
N SER A 40 -5.86 2.28 2.81
CA SER A 40 -4.96 1.28 3.41
C SER A 40 -3.60 1.15 2.71
N HIS A 41 -3.51 1.46 1.41
CA HIS A 41 -2.24 1.45 0.70
C HIS A 41 -1.49 2.78 0.79
N VAL A 42 -2.13 3.87 1.19
CA VAL A 42 -1.53 5.21 1.15
C VAL A 42 -0.20 5.28 1.92
N PRO A 43 -0.08 4.74 3.16
CA PRO A 43 1.22 4.72 3.83
C PRO A 43 2.28 3.91 3.06
N SER A 44 1.91 2.75 2.51
CA SER A 44 2.80 1.89 1.73
C SER A 44 3.28 2.59 0.45
N MET A 45 2.39 3.28 -0.25
CA MET A 45 2.72 4.07 -1.44
C MET A 45 3.65 5.24 -1.11
N ILE A 46 3.33 6.04 -0.09
CA ILE A 46 4.19 7.16 0.31
C ILE A 46 5.55 6.70 0.80
N SER A 47 5.64 5.55 1.47
CA SER A 47 6.91 5.01 1.96
C SER A 47 7.93 4.69 0.85
N MET A 48 7.46 4.50 -0.40
CA MET A 48 8.33 4.35 -1.57
C MET A 48 9.22 5.57 -1.81
N LEU A 49 8.76 6.77 -1.42
CA LEU A 49 9.51 8.02 -1.51
C LEU A 49 10.56 8.16 -0.40
N VAL A 50 10.45 7.35 0.67
CA VAL A 50 11.34 7.45 1.83
C VAL A 50 12.59 6.59 1.63
N SER A 51 12.42 5.27 1.44
CA SER A 51 13.49 4.32 1.11
C SER A 51 12.93 2.91 0.87
N SER A 52 13.70 2.02 0.26
CA SER A 52 13.34 0.60 0.12
C SER A 52 13.08 -0.09 1.46
N ALA A 53 13.90 0.20 2.48
CA ALA A 53 13.70 -0.36 3.83
C ALA A 53 12.40 0.13 4.48
N ALA A 54 12.06 1.41 4.29
CA ALA A 54 10.78 1.97 4.73
C ALA A 54 9.60 1.24 4.06
N ALA A 55 9.67 1.04 2.74
CA ALA A 55 8.60 0.36 2.00
C ALA A 55 8.37 -1.08 2.44
N VAL A 56 9.45 -1.81 2.73
CA VAL A 56 9.35 -3.16 3.30
C VAL A 56 8.70 -3.14 4.67
N MET A 57 9.16 -2.28 5.59
CA MET A 57 8.62 -2.19 6.94
C MET A 57 7.14 -1.82 6.97
N VAL A 58 6.74 -0.85 6.15
CA VAL A 58 5.34 -0.42 6.04
C VAL A 58 4.47 -1.53 5.44
N GLY A 59 4.94 -2.23 4.41
CA GLY A 59 4.23 -3.38 3.84
C GLY A 59 4.02 -4.51 4.85
N LEU A 60 5.04 -4.84 5.66
CA LEU A 60 4.93 -5.85 6.73
C LEU A 60 3.90 -5.43 7.79
N SER A 61 3.93 -4.16 8.19
CA SER A 61 2.99 -3.59 9.15
C SER A 61 1.55 -3.58 8.62
N SER A 62 1.37 -3.33 7.33
CA SER A 62 0.07 -3.42 6.66
C SER A 62 -0.49 -4.84 6.75
N SER A 63 0.32 -5.85 6.42
CA SER A 63 -0.08 -7.26 6.50
C SER A 63 -0.45 -7.65 7.94
N LEU A 64 0.32 -7.20 8.94
CA LEU A 64 -0.02 -7.39 10.35
C LEU A 64 -1.35 -6.73 10.73
N GLY A 65 -1.60 -5.50 10.29
CA GLY A 65 -2.87 -4.81 10.55
C GLY A 65 -4.07 -5.56 9.98
N PHE A 66 -3.94 -6.06 8.75
CA PHE A 66 -4.96 -6.90 8.12
C PHE A 66 -5.12 -8.26 8.79
N LEU A 67 -4.05 -8.87 9.31
CA LEU A 67 -4.13 -10.11 10.10
C LEU A 67 -4.99 -9.90 11.35
N LEU A 68 -4.71 -8.84 12.10
CA LEU A 68 -5.43 -8.52 13.33
C LEU A 68 -6.90 -8.20 13.08
N MET A 69 -7.24 -7.60 11.93
CA MET A 69 -8.60 -7.16 11.64
C MET A 69 -9.44 -8.19 10.86
N LEU A 70 -8.89 -8.81 9.81
CA LEU A 70 -9.63 -9.57 8.79
C LEU A 70 -9.16 -11.02 8.64
N GLY A 71 -8.13 -11.43 9.39
CA GLY A 71 -7.66 -12.81 9.42
C GLY A 71 -6.65 -13.18 8.33
N PRO A 72 -6.22 -14.46 8.31
CA PRO A 72 -5.01 -14.89 7.60
C PRO A 72 -5.12 -14.81 6.07
N ALA A 73 -6.28 -15.06 5.48
CA ALA A 73 -6.44 -15.00 4.02
C ALA A 73 -6.22 -13.58 3.47
N VAL A 74 -6.77 -12.56 4.16
CA VAL A 74 -6.56 -11.15 3.79
C VAL A 74 -5.13 -10.72 4.12
N ALA A 75 -4.57 -11.16 5.25
CA ALA A 75 -3.20 -10.87 5.61
C ALA A 75 -2.17 -11.41 4.61
N ALA A 76 -2.39 -12.63 4.09
CA ALA A 76 -1.54 -13.23 3.07
C ALA A 76 -1.56 -12.41 1.78
N ARG A 77 -2.74 -11.92 1.36
CA ARG A 77 -2.85 -10.99 0.22
C ARG A 77 -2.10 -9.69 0.52
N ALA A 78 -2.36 -9.08 1.67
CA ALA A 78 -1.71 -7.84 2.08
C ALA A 78 -0.17 -7.95 2.23
N PHE A 79 0.39 -9.16 2.33
CA PHE A 79 1.83 -9.36 2.28
C PHE A 79 2.44 -8.91 0.94
N ILE A 80 1.65 -8.89 -0.14
CA ILE A 80 2.03 -8.33 -1.44
C ILE A 80 2.40 -6.84 -1.36
N HIS A 81 1.94 -6.14 -0.31
CA HIS A 81 2.33 -4.74 -0.06
C HIS A 81 3.83 -4.57 0.12
N VAL A 82 4.53 -5.57 0.65
CA VAL A 82 5.99 -5.58 0.75
C VAL A 82 6.63 -5.54 -0.64
N PHE A 83 6.15 -6.38 -1.56
CA PHE A 83 6.75 -6.53 -2.88
C PHE A 83 6.46 -5.35 -3.79
N PHE A 84 5.20 -4.89 -3.87
CA PHE A 84 4.89 -3.73 -4.69
C PHE A 84 5.53 -2.45 -4.11
N GLY A 85 5.58 -2.34 -2.76
CA GLY A 85 6.26 -1.26 -2.05
C GLY A 85 7.76 -1.21 -2.38
N LEU A 86 8.45 -2.34 -2.24
CA LEU A 86 9.87 -2.46 -2.55
C LEU A 86 10.15 -2.15 -4.02
N ALA A 87 9.38 -2.74 -4.94
CA ALA A 87 9.52 -2.49 -6.37
C ALA A 87 9.35 -1.00 -6.69
N GLY A 88 8.32 -0.36 -6.14
CA GLY A 88 8.07 1.07 -6.32
C GLY A 88 9.23 1.94 -5.80
N ALA A 89 9.74 1.63 -4.61
CA ALA A 89 10.89 2.34 -4.03
C ALA A 89 12.15 2.21 -4.91
N VAL A 90 12.40 1.02 -5.47
CA VAL A 90 13.53 0.78 -6.38
C VAL A 90 13.34 1.54 -7.70
N LEU A 91 12.14 1.56 -8.27
CA LEU A 91 11.84 2.29 -9.50
C LEU A 91 12.05 3.80 -9.31
N ILE A 92 11.58 4.36 -8.20
CA ILE A 92 11.77 5.78 -7.87
C ILE A 92 13.26 6.10 -7.66
N LYS A 93 14.00 5.23 -6.97
CA LYS A 93 15.45 5.35 -6.83
C LYS A 93 16.18 5.35 -8.19
N LYS A 94 15.64 4.66 -9.19
CA LYS A 94 16.14 4.65 -10.58
C LYS A 94 15.67 5.83 -11.43
N GLY A 95 14.95 6.80 -10.84
CA GLY A 95 14.55 8.05 -11.51
C GLY A 95 13.13 8.06 -12.06
N LEU A 96 12.31 7.02 -11.82
CA LEU A 96 10.88 7.12 -12.15
C LEU A 96 10.19 8.13 -11.22
N SER A 97 9.27 8.91 -11.77
CA SER A 97 8.40 9.75 -10.95
C SER A 97 7.47 8.89 -10.10
N PHE A 98 6.98 9.45 -8.99
CA PHE A 98 6.08 8.75 -8.07
C PHE A 98 4.84 8.18 -8.80
N GLN A 99 4.20 8.99 -9.65
CA GLN A 99 3.02 8.59 -10.41
C GLN A 99 3.31 7.43 -11.37
N LYS A 100 4.46 7.49 -12.07
CA LYS A 100 4.86 6.42 -12.99
C LYS A 100 5.18 5.14 -12.22
N ALA A 101 5.82 5.25 -11.06
CA ALA A 101 6.08 4.09 -10.21
C ALA A 101 4.77 3.43 -9.75
N LEU A 102 3.77 4.21 -9.31
CA LEU A 102 2.44 3.69 -8.92
C LEU A 102 1.77 2.92 -10.07
N ILE A 103 1.78 3.47 -11.29
CA ILE A 103 1.22 2.79 -12.47
C ILE A 103 1.95 1.46 -12.74
N VAL A 104 3.29 1.45 -12.65
CA VAL A 104 4.10 0.25 -12.94
C VAL A 104 3.92 -0.84 -11.89
N VAL A 105 3.69 -0.48 -10.62
CA VAL A 105 3.49 -1.48 -9.55
C VAL A 105 2.05 -1.96 -9.40
N ALA A 106 1.07 -1.28 -10.01
CA ALA A 106 -0.33 -1.69 -9.94
C ALA A 106 -0.58 -3.13 -10.44
N PRO A 107 0.03 -3.58 -11.57
CA PRO A 107 -0.06 -5.00 -11.98
C PRO A 107 0.61 -5.96 -11.00
N ILE A 108 1.75 -5.58 -10.41
CA ILE A 108 2.46 -6.39 -9.41
C ILE A 108 1.54 -6.62 -8.20
N HIS A 109 0.87 -5.56 -7.77
CA HIS A 109 -0.07 -5.61 -6.66
C HIS A 109 -1.29 -6.49 -6.97
N ALA A 110 -2.01 -6.18 -8.05
CA ALA A 110 -3.22 -6.92 -8.43
C ALA A 110 -2.97 -8.40 -8.71
N LEU A 111 -1.93 -8.71 -9.50
CA LEU A 111 -1.58 -10.10 -9.81
C LEU A 111 -1.03 -10.82 -8.59
N GLY A 112 -0.20 -10.16 -7.77
CA GLY A 112 0.32 -10.77 -6.56
C GLY A 112 -0.80 -11.21 -5.62
N GLU A 113 -1.79 -10.36 -5.37
CA GLU A 113 -2.91 -10.72 -4.50
C GLU A 113 -3.81 -11.80 -5.10
N ALA A 114 -4.06 -11.75 -6.42
CA ALA A 114 -4.81 -12.78 -7.14
C ALA A 114 -4.13 -14.15 -7.04
N LEU A 115 -2.80 -14.20 -7.19
CA LEU A 115 -2.04 -15.45 -7.12
C LEU A 115 -2.01 -16.03 -5.71
N ILE A 116 -2.00 -15.18 -4.67
CA ILE A 116 -2.00 -15.64 -3.27
C ILE A 116 -3.27 -16.39 -2.91
N VAL A 117 -4.44 -16.06 -3.48
CA VAL A 117 -5.69 -16.71 -3.08
C VAL A 117 -5.90 -18.09 -3.72
N LEU A 118 -5.23 -18.40 -4.83
CA LEU A 118 -5.33 -19.72 -5.47
C LEU A 118 -4.90 -20.87 -4.56
N PRO A 119 -3.70 -20.86 -3.92
CA PRO A 119 -3.31 -21.94 -3.00
C PRO A 119 -4.14 -21.96 -1.70
N LEU A 120 -4.96 -20.94 -1.44
CA LEU A 120 -5.91 -20.92 -0.33
C LEU A 120 -7.26 -21.58 -0.68
N GLY A 121 -7.41 -22.10 -1.90
CA GLY A 121 -8.59 -22.85 -2.35
C GLY A 121 -9.65 -22.03 -3.09
N PHE A 122 -9.38 -20.76 -3.42
CA PHE A 122 -10.30 -19.93 -4.21
C PHE A 122 -10.18 -20.23 -5.72
N ASP A 123 -11.30 -20.15 -6.44
CA ASP A 123 -11.34 -20.39 -7.88
C ASP A 123 -10.73 -19.24 -8.71
N LEU A 124 -10.54 -19.49 -10.01
CA LEU A 124 -9.95 -18.53 -10.94
C LEU A 124 -10.78 -17.25 -11.08
N TYR A 125 -12.10 -17.35 -11.02
CA TYR A 125 -12.99 -16.19 -11.09
C TYR A 125 -12.78 -15.27 -9.89
N THR A 126 -12.77 -15.84 -8.69
CA THR A 126 -12.52 -15.15 -7.43
C THR A 126 -11.11 -14.54 -7.42
N ALA A 127 -10.10 -15.29 -7.86
CA ALA A 127 -8.73 -14.82 -7.89
C ALA A 127 -8.53 -13.64 -8.84
N PHE A 128 -8.90 -13.77 -10.11
CA PHE A 128 -8.53 -12.78 -11.11
C PHE A 128 -9.58 -11.68 -11.28
N ILE A 129 -10.87 -11.99 -11.12
CA ILE A 129 -11.94 -11.01 -11.27
C ILE A 129 -12.22 -10.31 -9.95
N VAL A 130 -12.59 -11.05 -8.91
CA VAL A 130 -13.00 -10.44 -7.63
C VAL A 130 -11.81 -9.79 -6.93
N VAL A 131 -10.71 -10.53 -6.76
CA VAL A 131 -9.49 -10.00 -6.13
C VAL A 131 -8.67 -9.17 -7.11
N GLY A 132 -8.25 -9.73 -8.25
CA GLY A 132 -7.35 -9.03 -9.19
C GLY A 132 -7.88 -7.66 -9.66
N ILE A 133 -9.09 -7.62 -10.25
CA ILE A 133 -9.68 -6.35 -10.71
C ILE A 133 -10.05 -5.44 -9.52
N GLY A 134 -10.60 -6.00 -8.44
CA GLY A 134 -10.91 -5.23 -7.23
C GLY A 134 -9.69 -4.53 -6.65
N THR A 135 -8.56 -5.23 -6.56
CA THR A 135 -7.27 -4.71 -6.09
C THR A 135 -6.72 -3.66 -7.02
N LEU A 136 -6.84 -3.84 -8.34
CA LEU A 136 -6.40 -2.84 -9.30
C LEU A 136 -7.18 -1.52 -9.13
N LEU A 137 -8.51 -1.58 -9.04
CA LEU A 137 -9.34 -0.40 -8.84
C LEU A 137 -9.02 0.30 -7.51
N HIS A 138 -8.92 -0.48 -6.42
CA HIS A 138 -8.58 0.04 -5.10
C HIS A 138 -7.18 0.68 -5.08
N HIS A 139 -6.19 0.07 -5.74
CA HIS A 139 -4.85 0.62 -5.90
C HIS A 139 -4.86 1.97 -6.65
N LEU A 140 -5.68 2.12 -7.68
CA LEU A 140 -5.77 3.37 -8.44
C LEU A 140 -6.38 4.50 -7.60
N ILE A 141 -7.40 4.20 -6.79
CA ILE A 141 -8.02 5.15 -5.86
C ILE A 141 -6.97 5.60 -4.81
N ASP A 142 -6.31 4.66 -4.15
CA ASP A 142 -5.30 4.98 -3.14
C ASP A 142 -4.07 5.67 -3.76
N SER A 143 -3.75 5.39 -5.02
CA SER A 143 -2.71 6.11 -5.77
C SER A 143 -3.07 7.58 -5.97
N ALA A 144 -4.31 7.88 -6.35
CA ALA A 144 -4.78 9.26 -6.48
C ALA A 144 -4.72 10.00 -5.13
N LEU A 145 -5.17 9.35 -4.05
CA LEU A 145 -5.07 9.89 -2.68
C LEU A 145 -3.62 10.16 -2.28
N SER A 146 -2.71 9.21 -2.55
CA SER A 146 -1.29 9.34 -2.23
C SER A 146 -0.64 10.49 -2.98
N VAL A 147 -0.93 10.64 -4.28
CA VAL A 147 -0.41 11.75 -5.10
C VAL A 147 -0.95 13.09 -4.61
N GLY A 148 -2.24 13.16 -4.28
CA GLY A 148 -2.86 14.35 -3.71
C GLY A 148 -2.19 14.76 -2.38
N LEU A 149 -2.05 13.81 -1.47
CA LEU A 149 -1.44 14.05 -0.15
C LEU A 149 0.00 14.52 -0.26
N VAL A 150 0.82 13.88 -1.10
CA VAL A 150 2.22 14.28 -1.31
C VAL A 150 2.31 15.70 -1.88
N LYS A 151 1.44 16.08 -2.82
CA LYS A 151 1.40 17.45 -3.37
C LYS A 151 1.05 18.48 -2.29
N VAL A 152 0.02 18.22 -1.50
CA VAL A 152 -0.42 19.13 -0.43
C VAL A 152 0.67 19.31 0.63
N LEU A 153 1.30 18.21 1.06
CA LEU A 153 2.40 18.27 2.04
C LEU A 153 3.61 19.03 1.51
N SER A 154 3.97 18.83 0.24
CA SER A 154 5.10 19.52 -0.39
C SER A 154 4.84 21.02 -0.50
N ALA A 155 3.62 21.41 -0.91
CA ALA A 155 3.23 22.81 -1.01
C ALA A 155 3.21 23.48 0.38
N GLY A 156 2.60 22.85 1.38
CA GLY A 156 2.54 23.38 2.75
C GLY A 156 3.92 23.57 3.39
N LEU A 157 4.84 22.62 3.17
CA LEU A 157 6.22 22.71 3.66
C LEU A 157 7.03 23.80 2.93
N SER A 158 6.82 23.95 1.62
CA SER A 158 7.42 25.02 0.83
C SER A 158 6.95 26.40 1.27
N LEU A 159 5.65 26.55 1.59
CA LEU A 159 5.08 27.78 2.15
C LEU A 159 5.63 28.09 3.55
N SER A 160 6.03 27.06 4.31
CA SER A 160 6.66 27.20 5.62
C SER A 160 8.16 27.57 5.57
N GLY A 161 8.74 27.80 4.38
CA GLY A 161 10.14 28.19 4.21
C GLY A 161 11.17 27.10 4.52
N LYS A 162 10.74 25.84 4.65
CA LYS A 162 11.63 24.68 4.86
C LYS A 162 11.78 23.91 3.56
N ASN A 163 12.85 24.20 2.80
CA ASN A 163 13.23 23.40 1.65
C ASN A 163 13.69 22.01 2.12
N LEU A 164 13.17 20.95 1.48
CA LEU A 164 13.45 19.55 1.80
C LEU A 164 14.84 19.10 1.35
#